data_AF-A0A7J7MRD8-F1
#
_entry.id   AF-A0A7J7MRD8-F1
#
_cell.length_a   1.000
_cell.length_b   1.000
_cell.length_c   1.000
_cell.angle_alpha   90.00
_cell.angle_beta   90.00
_cell.angle_gamma   90.00
#
_symmetry.space_group_name_H-M   'P 1'
#
loop_
_entity.id
_entity.type
_entity.pdbx_description
1 polymer ?
#
loop_
_entity_poly.entity_id
_entity_poly.type
_entity_poly.pdbx_seq_one_letter_code
_entity_poly.pdbx_strand_id
1 'polypeptide(L)'
;MDGKIEAEVKLTGILSLGALQPGESRKYGTTIAPGLYAPVHQHFFTARMDMAVDCKPGETYNQVVEVNVKVEEPGLNNVHNNAFYAEEELLKSETQAARDCNPLSARHWIIKNTRTVNRTGQLTGYKLLPGSNCLPLAGSDSKVLRRAAFLKHNLWVTRYDRDEMYPGGEFPNQNPRSGEGLATWVKQDRPLEETNVVLWYNFGVTHIPRLEDWPVMPVDHIGFMLLPHGFFNCSPAIDVPPNACELEPKENGVPKSTALISKL
;
A
#
# COMPACT_ATOMS: atom_id res chain seq x y z
N MET A 1 -16.52 5.77 7.93
CA MET A 1 -17.17 7.12 7.91
C MET A 1 -16.16 8.25 8.00
N ASP A 2 -14.90 7.95 8.30
CA ASP A 2 -13.74 8.83 8.32
C ASP A 2 -13.18 9.21 6.92
N GLY A 3 -13.80 8.75 5.84
CA GLY A 3 -13.39 9.03 4.46
C GLY A 3 -12.25 8.15 3.93
N LYS A 4 -11.78 7.15 4.68
CA LYS A 4 -10.77 6.21 4.17
C LYS A 4 -11.35 5.29 3.09
N ILE A 5 -10.51 4.94 2.13
CA ILE A 5 -10.76 3.88 1.14
C ILE A 5 -9.76 2.77 1.40
N GLU A 6 -10.23 1.53 1.47
CA GLU A 6 -9.42 0.37 1.81
C GLU A 6 -9.57 -0.70 0.72
N ALA A 7 -8.45 -1.24 0.28
CA ALA A 7 -8.41 -2.39 -0.60
C ALA A 7 -7.86 -3.57 0.18
N GLU A 8 -8.62 -4.65 0.27
CA GLU A 8 -8.25 -5.88 0.96
C GLU A 8 -8.37 -7.07 0.01
N VAL A 9 -7.34 -7.91 0.01
CA VAL A 9 -7.30 -9.20 -0.65
C VAL A 9 -7.18 -10.29 0.41
N LYS A 10 -8.07 -11.28 0.33
CA LYS A 10 -8.12 -12.45 1.20
C LYS A 10 -7.62 -13.66 0.43
N LEU A 11 -6.44 -14.15 0.78
CA LEU A 11 -5.84 -15.34 0.19
C LEU A 11 -6.33 -16.57 0.98
N THR A 12 -6.99 -17.49 0.29
CA THR A 12 -7.43 -18.79 0.83
C THR A 12 -7.45 -19.80 -0.33
N GLY A 13 -8.00 -20.99 -0.13
CA GLY A 13 -8.05 -22.06 -1.11
C GLY A 13 -7.09 -23.18 -0.78
N ILE A 14 -6.52 -23.82 -1.81
CA ILE A 14 -5.70 -25.02 -1.68
C ILE A 14 -4.31 -24.73 -2.24
N LEU A 15 -3.27 -25.18 -1.51
CA LEU A 15 -1.89 -25.04 -1.94
C LEU A 15 -1.63 -25.71 -3.29
N SER A 16 -0.77 -25.09 -4.11
CA SER A 16 -0.16 -25.79 -5.24
C SER A 16 0.87 -26.79 -4.71
N LEU A 17 0.73 -28.06 -5.07
CA LEU A 17 1.56 -29.14 -4.56
C LEU A 17 2.48 -29.74 -5.63
N GLY A 18 3.63 -30.21 -5.19
CA GLY A 18 4.48 -31.14 -5.93
C GLY A 18 4.68 -32.44 -5.17
N ALA A 19 5.06 -33.49 -5.88
CA ALA A 19 5.36 -34.79 -5.29
C ALA A 19 6.80 -34.85 -4.73
N LEU A 20 6.97 -35.58 -3.63
CA LEU A 20 8.25 -35.98 -3.05
C LEU A 20 8.38 -37.49 -3.04
N GLN A 21 9.57 -37.99 -3.35
CA GLN A 21 9.93 -39.38 -3.10
C GLN A 21 10.12 -39.64 -1.60
N PRO A 22 9.99 -40.90 -1.13
CA PRO A 22 10.29 -41.26 0.25
C PRO A 22 11.71 -40.84 0.66
N GLY A 23 11.83 -40.11 1.78
CA GLY A 23 13.10 -39.59 2.29
C GLY A 23 13.64 -38.35 1.55
N GLU A 24 12.98 -37.89 0.48
CA GLU A 24 13.36 -36.66 -0.21
C GLU A 24 12.94 -35.42 0.60
N SER A 25 13.80 -34.41 0.62
CA SER A 25 13.48 -33.06 1.10
C SER A 25 13.94 -32.02 0.09
N ARG A 26 13.20 -30.91 -0.03
CA ARG A 26 13.53 -29.80 -0.94
C ARG A 26 13.56 -28.49 -0.17
N LYS A 27 14.67 -27.74 -0.29
CA LYS A 27 14.81 -26.41 0.32
C LYS A 27 13.91 -25.32 -0.28
N TYR A 28 13.21 -25.62 -1.38
CA TYR A 28 12.39 -24.67 -2.14
C TYR A 28 10.92 -24.66 -1.72
N GLY A 29 10.58 -25.30 -0.61
CA GLY A 29 9.22 -25.44 -0.12
C GLY A 29 9.17 -26.20 1.20
N THR A 30 7.95 -26.44 1.67
CA THR A 30 7.68 -27.17 2.92
C THR A 30 7.11 -28.53 2.58
N THR A 31 7.64 -29.60 3.17
CA THR A 31 6.97 -30.91 3.13
C THR A 31 5.67 -30.82 3.92
N ILE A 32 4.53 -30.91 3.23
CA ILE A 32 3.21 -30.59 3.80
C ILE A 32 2.48 -31.84 4.30
N ALA A 33 2.77 -32.98 3.69
CA ALA A 33 2.25 -34.29 4.05
C ALA A 33 3.19 -35.37 3.47
N PRO A 34 3.09 -36.64 3.90
CA PRO A 34 3.88 -37.73 3.29
C PRO A 34 3.73 -37.75 1.76
N GLY A 35 4.86 -37.61 1.06
CA GLY A 35 4.91 -37.59 -0.41
C GLY A 35 4.50 -36.26 -1.07
N LEU A 36 4.19 -35.21 -0.31
CA LEU A 36 3.74 -33.92 -0.82
C LEU A 36 4.61 -32.77 -0.27
N TYR A 37 4.99 -31.83 -1.13
CA TYR A 37 5.56 -30.55 -0.72
C TYR A 37 4.87 -29.38 -1.40
N ALA A 38 4.84 -28.25 -0.71
CA ALA A 38 4.29 -27.00 -1.21
C ALA A 38 5.45 -26.00 -1.45
N PRO A 39 5.71 -25.59 -2.71
CA PRO A 39 6.77 -24.63 -3.02
C PRO A 39 6.56 -23.26 -2.38
N VAL A 40 7.66 -22.61 -1.98
CA VAL A 40 7.66 -21.18 -1.63
C VAL A 40 7.26 -20.38 -2.87
N HIS A 41 6.34 -19.44 -2.71
CA HIS A 41 5.84 -18.60 -3.81
C HIS A 41 5.49 -17.20 -3.31
N GLN A 42 5.30 -16.27 -4.24
CA GLN A 42 4.85 -14.91 -3.93
C GLN A 42 3.54 -14.62 -4.68
N HIS A 43 2.63 -13.91 -4.02
CA HIS A 43 1.44 -13.35 -4.64
C HIS A 43 1.64 -11.85 -4.79
N PHE A 44 1.40 -11.32 -5.98
CA PHE A 44 1.51 -9.89 -6.27
C PHE A 44 0.23 -9.38 -6.93
N PHE A 45 -0.15 -8.17 -6.54
CA PHE A 45 -1.29 -7.44 -7.05
C PHE A 45 -0.82 -6.03 -7.45
N THR A 46 -1.42 -5.49 -8.50
CA THR A 46 -1.19 -4.10 -8.92
C THR A 46 -2.52 -3.36 -8.90
N ALA A 47 -2.63 -2.35 -8.04
CA ALA A 47 -3.74 -1.41 -8.07
C ALA A 47 -3.39 -0.25 -9.00
N ARG A 48 -4.16 -0.09 -10.08
CA ARG A 48 -4.13 1.09 -10.96
C ARG A 48 -5.15 2.11 -10.45
N MET A 49 -4.69 3.26 -10.02
CA MET A 49 -5.51 4.32 -9.44
C MET A 49 -5.34 5.60 -10.24
N ASP A 50 -6.35 5.95 -11.04
CA ASP A 50 -6.43 7.21 -11.77
C ASP A 50 -6.93 8.31 -10.82
N MET A 51 -6.06 9.24 -10.45
CA MET A 51 -6.31 10.14 -9.32
C MET A 51 -6.90 11.48 -9.77
N ALA A 52 -7.91 11.93 -9.02
CA ALA A 52 -8.55 13.24 -9.19
C ALA A 52 -8.86 13.88 -7.83
N VAL A 53 -7.85 13.95 -6.96
CA VAL A 53 -7.99 14.51 -5.60
C VAL A 53 -8.42 15.97 -5.69
N ASP A 54 -9.65 16.24 -5.24
CA ASP A 54 -10.24 17.58 -5.17
C ASP A 54 -10.26 18.33 -6.51
N CYS A 55 -10.24 17.60 -7.63
CA CYS A 55 -10.32 18.14 -8.98
C CYS A 55 -11.74 18.05 -9.50
N LYS A 56 -12.20 19.11 -10.17
CA LYS A 56 -13.41 19.06 -11.00
C LYS A 56 -13.11 18.37 -12.34
N PRO A 57 -14.13 17.88 -13.07
CA PRO A 57 -13.92 17.32 -14.40
C PRO A 57 -13.13 18.28 -15.31
N GLY A 58 -12.02 17.79 -15.86
CA GLY A 58 -11.12 18.56 -16.74
C GLY A 58 -10.01 19.33 -16.03
N GLU A 59 -10.04 19.42 -14.70
CA GLU A 59 -8.91 19.96 -13.92
C GLU A 59 -7.83 18.90 -13.74
N THR A 60 -6.57 19.31 -13.89
CA THR A 60 -5.41 18.43 -13.78
C THR A 60 -4.48 18.97 -12.71
N TYR A 61 -4.97 19.23 -11.50
CA TYR A 61 -4.19 19.90 -10.46
C TYR A 61 -3.58 18.92 -9.46
N ASN A 62 -3.34 17.67 -9.85
CA ASN A 62 -2.77 16.67 -8.97
C ASN A 62 -1.26 16.55 -9.15
N GLN A 63 -0.59 16.26 -8.03
CA GLN A 63 0.82 15.92 -7.96
C GLN A 63 1.03 14.90 -6.83
N VAL A 64 2.16 14.18 -6.84
CA VAL A 64 2.47 13.17 -5.83
C VAL A 64 3.73 13.56 -5.08
N VAL A 65 3.65 13.58 -3.74
CA VAL A 65 4.80 13.73 -2.86
C VAL A 65 5.09 12.42 -2.15
N GLU A 66 6.35 12.05 -2.05
CA GLU A 66 6.82 11.04 -1.11
C GLU A 66 7.12 11.69 0.23
N VAL A 67 6.71 11.04 1.33
CA VAL A 67 6.99 11.50 2.68
C VAL A 67 7.83 10.48 3.41
N ASN A 68 8.93 10.92 4.01
CA ASN A 68 9.78 10.13 4.89
C ASN A 68 9.91 10.82 6.25
N VAL A 69 9.98 10.04 7.32
CA VAL A 69 10.34 10.55 8.66
C VAL A 69 11.87 10.58 8.78
N LYS A 70 12.40 11.72 9.21
CA LYS A 70 13.82 11.95 9.48
C LYS A 70 14.04 12.29 10.95
N VAL A 71 15.13 11.78 11.51
CA VAL A 71 15.61 12.20 12.83
C VAL A 71 16.36 13.51 12.65
N GLU A 72 16.09 14.49 13.53
CA GLU A 72 16.82 15.75 13.54
C GLU A 72 18.23 15.55 14.09
N GLU A 73 19.21 16.23 13.51
CA GLU A 73 20.60 16.09 13.94
C GLU A 73 20.81 16.66 15.36
N PRO A 74 21.77 16.13 16.14
CA PRO A 74 22.14 16.72 17.43
C PRO A 74 22.56 18.19 17.30
N GLY A 75 22.09 19.05 18.20
CA GLY A 75 22.50 20.46 18.17
C GLY A 75 21.74 21.35 19.15
N LEU A 76 22.01 22.67 19.08
CA LEU A 76 21.37 23.66 19.94
C LEU A 76 19.83 23.69 19.80
N ASN A 77 19.33 23.31 18.63
CA ASN A 77 17.89 23.24 18.34
C ASN A 77 17.28 21.85 18.63
N ASN A 78 18.10 20.88 19.08
CA ASN A 78 17.70 19.51 19.42
C ASN A 78 18.52 18.99 20.61
N VAL A 79 18.52 19.75 21.72
CA VAL A 79 19.40 19.52 22.89
C VAL A 79 19.22 18.13 23.52
N HIS A 80 18.04 17.52 23.35
CA HIS A 80 17.71 16.22 23.91
C HIS A 80 17.73 15.08 22.88
N ASN A 81 18.16 15.33 21.63
CA ASN A 81 18.29 14.34 20.56
C ASN A 81 17.03 13.49 20.33
N ASN A 82 15.86 14.07 20.53
CA ASN A 82 14.57 13.37 20.44
C ASN A 82 13.65 13.95 19.36
N ALA A 83 14.07 15.02 18.67
CA ALA A 83 13.31 15.60 17.57
C ALA A 83 13.40 14.73 16.29
N PHE A 84 12.28 14.64 15.59
CA PHE A 84 12.16 14.05 14.26
C PHE A 84 11.05 14.78 13.52
N TYR A 85 11.08 14.77 12.19
CA TYR A 85 10.13 15.50 11.34
C TYR A 85 9.80 14.72 10.07
N ALA A 86 8.71 15.11 9.42
CA ALA A 86 8.35 14.61 8.10
C ALA A 86 9.02 15.49 7.04
N GLU A 87 9.69 14.86 6.08
CA GLU A 87 10.23 15.50 4.90
C GLU A 87 9.45 15.04 3.67
N GLU A 88 9.07 16.00 2.83
CA GLU A 88 8.38 15.74 1.57
C GLU A 88 9.33 15.90 0.37
N GLU A 89 9.29 14.93 -0.54
CA GLU A 89 9.96 14.97 -1.84
C GLU A 89 8.89 14.93 -2.94
N LEU A 90 8.83 15.98 -3.77
CA LEU A 90 7.93 16.01 -4.92
C LEU A 90 8.45 15.10 -6.04
N LEU A 91 7.62 14.17 -6.51
CA LEU A 91 7.92 13.31 -7.64
C LEU A 91 7.59 14.05 -8.95
N LYS A 92 8.61 14.64 -9.59
CA LYS A 92 8.40 15.58 -10.70
C LYS A 92 8.20 14.92 -12.07
N SER A 93 8.74 13.72 -12.26
CA SER A 93 8.69 13.01 -13.54
C SER A 93 8.59 11.49 -13.35
N GLU A 94 8.16 10.79 -14.39
CA GLU A 94 7.91 9.34 -14.33
C GLU A 94 9.15 8.52 -13.96
N THR A 95 10.35 8.93 -14.41
CA THR A 95 11.59 8.22 -14.07
C THR A 95 11.99 8.39 -12.60
N GLN A 96 11.57 9.48 -11.96
CA GLN A 96 11.78 9.72 -10.52
C GLN A 96 10.74 9.03 -9.65
N ALA A 97 9.63 8.58 -10.24
CA ALA A 97 8.45 8.11 -9.52
C ALA A 97 8.33 6.58 -9.45
N ALA A 98 9.43 5.85 -9.67
CA ALA A 98 9.56 4.44 -9.32
C ALA A 98 10.12 4.34 -7.88
N ARG A 99 9.26 4.05 -6.90
CA ARG A 99 9.59 4.14 -5.46
C ARG A 99 9.25 2.85 -4.73
N ASP A 100 10.05 2.55 -3.71
CA ASP A 100 9.85 1.40 -2.84
C ASP A 100 9.38 1.81 -1.46
N CYS A 101 8.58 0.96 -0.82
CA CYS A 101 8.20 1.12 0.57
C CYS A 101 9.45 1.08 1.45
N ASN A 102 9.49 1.93 2.48
CA ASN A 102 10.55 1.92 3.48
C ASN A 102 9.93 2.02 4.88
N PRO A 103 9.76 0.88 5.58
CA PRO A 103 9.19 0.90 6.92
C PRO A 103 10.10 1.61 7.95
N LEU A 104 11.40 1.69 7.71
CA LEU A 104 12.35 2.35 8.63
C LEU A 104 12.16 3.88 8.65
N SER A 105 11.67 4.48 7.57
CA SER A 105 11.35 5.91 7.49
C SER A 105 9.84 6.17 7.47
N ALA A 106 9.01 5.17 7.79
CA ALA A 106 7.55 5.23 7.68
C ALA A 106 7.07 5.81 6.34
N ARG A 107 7.76 5.44 5.24
CA ARG A 107 7.53 6.02 3.92
C ARG A 107 6.11 5.81 3.44
N HIS A 108 5.52 6.87 2.93
CA HIS A 108 4.20 6.88 2.31
C HIS A 108 4.13 7.96 1.24
N TRP A 109 3.05 7.97 0.45
CA TRP A 109 2.87 8.94 -0.61
C TRP A 109 1.57 9.70 -0.43
N ILE A 110 1.56 10.98 -0.79
CA ILE A 110 0.36 11.83 -0.71
C ILE A 110 0.13 12.42 -2.09
N ILE A 111 -1.06 12.19 -2.61
CA ILE A 111 -1.55 12.83 -3.83
C ILE A 111 -2.23 14.12 -3.40
N LYS A 112 -1.71 15.26 -3.85
CA LYS A 112 -2.16 16.59 -3.43
C LYS A 112 -2.80 17.34 -4.59
N ASN A 113 -3.84 18.09 -4.30
CA ASN A 113 -4.34 19.14 -5.19
C ASN A 113 -3.47 20.39 -5.05
N THR A 114 -3.06 21.03 -6.14
CA THR A 114 -2.17 22.21 -6.11
C THR A 114 -2.90 23.56 -6.02
N ARG A 115 -4.23 23.56 -5.91
CA ARG A 115 -5.08 24.76 -5.89
C ARG A 115 -5.97 24.83 -4.65
N THR A 116 -6.45 23.70 -4.14
CA THR A 116 -7.34 23.68 -2.98
C THR A 116 -6.55 23.54 -1.69
N VAL A 117 -6.89 24.38 -0.71
CA VAL A 117 -6.28 24.40 0.63
C VAL A 117 -7.31 24.17 1.71
N ASN A 118 -6.87 23.57 2.81
CA ASN A 118 -7.67 23.39 4.01
C ASN A 118 -7.61 24.62 4.94
N ARG A 119 -8.27 24.53 6.10
CA ARG A 119 -8.37 25.59 7.11
C ARG A 119 -7.03 26.13 7.62
N THR A 120 -5.94 25.37 7.47
CA THR A 120 -4.59 25.79 7.88
C THR A 120 -3.74 26.28 6.69
N GLY A 121 -4.34 26.45 5.51
CA GLY A 121 -3.64 26.86 4.29
C GLY A 121 -2.78 25.78 3.64
N GLN A 122 -2.87 24.52 4.10
CA GLN A 122 -2.14 23.40 3.51
C GLN A 122 -2.95 22.77 2.38
N LEU A 123 -2.29 22.24 1.36
CA LEU A 123 -2.94 21.60 0.23
C LEU A 123 -3.78 20.38 0.65
N THR A 124 -4.95 20.20 0.05
CA THR A 124 -5.79 19.02 0.27
C THR A 124 -5.15 17.80 -0.39
N GLY A 125 -5.28 16.62 0.22
CA GLY A 125 -4.63 15.42 -0.29
C GLY A 125 -5.26 14.10 0.17
N TYR A 126 -4.89 13.02 -0.52
CA TYR A 126 -5.11 11.65 -0.05
C TYR A 126 -3.75 10.94 0.06
N LYS A 127 -3.53 10.32 1.22
CA LYS A 127 -2.34 9.55 1.56
C LYS A 127 -2.53 8.09 1.17
N LEU A 128 -1.69 7.58 0.27
CA LEU A 128 -1.47 6.15 0.10
C LEU A 128 -0.62 5.64 1.27
N LEU A 129 -1.25 4.89 2.16
CA LEU A 129 -0.60 4.19 3.27
C LEU A 129 -0.36 2.73 2.86
N PRO A 130 0.92 2.32 2.70
CA PRO A 130 1.27 0.94 2.42
C PRO A 130 0.81 0.00 3.52
N GLY A 131 0.30 -1.18 3.13
CA GLY A 131 0.18 -2.32 4.04
C GLY A 131 1.48 -3.12 4.12
N SER A 132 1.39 -4.34 4.67
CA SER A 132 2.48 -5.31 4.59
C SER A 132 2.82 -5.60 3.13
N ASN A 133 4.11 -5.66 2.80
CA ASN A 133 4.56 -5.72 1.42
C ASN A 133 5.90 -6.45 1.29
N CYS A 134 6.20 -6.91 0.08
CA CYS A 134 7.51 -7.42 -0.31
C CYS A 134 7.80 -7.04 -1.77
N LEU A 135 9.07 -7.16 -2.18
CA LEU A 135 9.45 -7.13 -3.58
C LEU A 135 9.72 -8.55 -4.09
N PRO A 136 9.70 -8.77 -5.42
CA PRO A 136 10.00 -10.08 -5.98
C PRO A 136 11.40 -10.57 -5.58
N LEU A 137 11.47 -11.79 -5.06
CA LEU A 137 12.71 -12.47 -4.67
C LEU A 137 13.31 -13.31 -5.81
N ALA A 138 13.00 -12.95 -7.06
CA ALA A 138 13.55 -13.58 -8.26
C ALA A 138 14.80 -12.84 -8.74
N GLY A 139 15.74 -13.56 -9.35
CA GLY A 139 16.91 -12.94 -9.98
C GLY A 139 16.51 -11.91 -11.05
N SER A 140 17.31 -10.86 -11.20
CA SER A 140 17.03 -9.71 -12.09
C SER A 140 16.75 -10.10 -13.55
N ASP A 141 17.40 -11.15 -14.03
CA ASP A 141 17.30 -11.66 -15.41
C ASP A 141 16.28 -12.80 -15.57
N SER A 142 15.55 -13.13 -14.50
CA SER A 142 14.55 -14.20 -14.52
C SER A 142 13.46 -13.92 -15.57
N LYS A 143 12.95 -15.00 -16.18
CA LYS A 143 11.84 -14.90 -17.13
C LYS A 143 10.60 -14.26 -16.52
N VAL A 144 10.38 -14.46 -15.21
CA VAL A 144 9.28 -13.85 -14.47
C VAL A 144 9.45 -12.33 -14.43
N LEU A 145 10.60 -11.82 -13.98
CA LEU A 145 10.82 -10.37 -13.91
C LEU A 145 11.01 -9.69 -15.26
N ARG A 146 11.38 -10.43 -16.30
CA ARG A 146 11.34 -9.93 -17.68
C ARG A 146 9.92 -9.59 -18.13
N ARG A 147 8.94 -10.43 -17.76
CA ARG A 147 7.52 -10.28 -18.12
C ARG A 147 6.75 -9.39 -17.14
N ALA A 148 7.18 -9.36 -15.89
CA ALA A 148 6.55 -8.61 -14.81
C ALA A 148 7.50 -7.53 -14.25
N ALA A 149 8.17 -6.79 -15.13
CA ALA A 149 9.12 -5.75 -14.73
C ALA A 149 8.46 -4.64 -13.90
N PHE A 150 7.14 -4.45 -14.04
CA PHE A 150 6.35 -3.56 -13.21
C PHE A 150 6.38 -3.94 -11.72
N LEU A 151 6.68 -5.19 -11.34
CA LEU A 151 6.78 -5.59 -9.93
C LEU A 151 8.10 -5.17 -9.26
N LYS A 152 9.05 -4.59 -10.00
CA LYS A 152 10.36 -4.22 -9.47
C LYS A 152 10.33 -3.10 -8.44
N HIS A 153 9.25 -2.32 -8.40
CA HIS A 153 9.04 -1.29 -7.40
C HIS A 153 7.64 -1.35 -6.80
N ASN A 154 7.48 -0.90 -5.55
CA ASN A 154 6.17 -0.88 -4.89
C ASN A 154 5.23 0.17 -5.46
N LEU A 155 5.74 1.33 -5.87
CA LEU A 155 4.97 2.39 -6.48
C LEU A 155 5.60 2.82 -7.81
N TRP A 156 4.74 3.01 -8.79
CA TRP A 156 5.05 3.81 -9.98
C TRP A 156 4.01 4.90 -10.13
N VAL A 157 4.41 6.05 -10.65
CA VAL A 157 3.48 7.10 -11.05
C VAL A 157 3.71 7.43 -12.52
N THR A 158 2.64 7.41 -13.30
CA THR A 158 2.65 7.86 -14.69
C THR A 158 1.73 9.04 -14.89
N ARG A 159 1.97 9.80 -15.95
CA ARG A 159 0.93 10.68 -16.48
C ARG A 159 -0.15 9.79 -17.09
N TYR A 160 -1.42 10.17 -16.93
CA TYR A 160 -2.52 9.46 -17.54
C TYR A 160 -2.37 9.40 -19.06
N ASP A 161 -2.53 8.18 -19.58
CA ASP A 161 -2.78 7.89 -20.98
C ASP A 161 -3.90 6.85 -21.05
N ARG A 162 -4.83 7.03 -21.98
CA ARG A 162 -6.01 6.16 -22.14
C ARG A 162 -5.63 4.74 -22.56
N ASP A 163 -4.51 4.60 -23.29
CA ASP A 163 -4.07 3.34 -23.87
C ASP A 163 -3.13 2.58 -22.89
N GLU A 164 -2.76 3.20 -21.78
CA GLU A 164 -1.92 2.62 -20.71
C GLU A 164 -2.77 1.97 -19.60
N MET A 165 -3.22 0.74 -19.86
CA MET A 165 -4.13 0.00 -18.97
C MET A 165 -3.49 -1.20 -18.26
N TYR A 166 -2.63 -1.95 -18.95
CA TYR A 166 -2.08 -3.23 -18.45
C TYR A 166 -0.58 -3.12 -18.13
N PRO A 167 -0.16 -3.18 -16.85
CA PRO A 167 1.22 -2.86 -16.46
C PRO A 167 2.24 -3.89 -16.96
N GLY A 168 1.80 -5.11 -17.29
CA GLY A 168 2.61 -6.15 -17.93
C GLY A 168 2.49 -6.23 -19.46
N GLY A 169 1.80 -5.28 -20.09
CA GLY A 169 1.44 -5.32 -21.51
C GLY A 169 0.09 -5.99 -21.78
N GLU A 170 -0.45 -5.76 -22.98
CA GLU A 170 -1.81 -6.16 -23.38
C GLU A 170 -2.00 -7.67 -23.54
N PHE A 171 -0.96 -8.38 -23.99
CA PHE A 171 -1.02 -9.80 -24.30
C PHE A 171 -0.04 -10.58 -23.41
N PRO A 172 -0.35 -10.86 -22.13
CA PRO A 172 0.61 -11.44 -21.20
C PRO A 172 0.89 -12.93 -21.45
N ASN A 173 -0.06 -13.67 -22.04
CA ASN A 173 0.06 -15.12 -22.20
C ASN A 173 1.20 -15.48 -23.18
N GLN A 174 2.16 -16.29 -22.71
CA GLN A 174 3.35 -16.73 -23.46
C GLN A 174 4.15 -15.63 -24.17
N ASN A 175 3.98 -14.36 -23.79
CA ASN A 175 4.60 -13.24 -24.48
C ASN A 175 6.14 -13.35 -24.46
N PRO A 176 6.80 -13.49 -25.62
CA PRO A 176 8.26 -13.54 -25.68
C PRO A 176 8.87 -12.14 -25.67
N ARG A 177 8.07 -11.08 -25.88
CA ARG A 177 8.53 -9.70 -25.97
C ARG A 177 8.98 -9.21 -24.59
N SER A 178 9.92 -8.28 -24.61
CA SER A 178 10.39 -7.54 -23.45
C SER A 178 10.24 -6.05 -23.73
N GLY A 179 10.11 -5.24 -22.67
CA GLY A 179 9.97 -3.80 -22.84
C GLY A 179 8.57 -3.40 -23.27
N GLU A 180 7.55 -3.98 -22.64
CA GLU A 180 6.15 -3.56 -22.75
C GLU A 180 5.62 -3.15 -21.38
N GLY A 181 4.49 -2.43 -21.36
CA GLY A 181 3.83 -2.03 -20.14
C GLY A 181 4.56 -0.96 -19.34
N LEU A 182 4.29 -0.93 -18.04
CA LEU A 182 4.62 0.16 -17.13
C LEU A 182 6.10 0.50 -17.09
N ALA A 183 6.96 -0.52 -17.02
CA ALA A 183 8.42 -0.33 -16.99
C ALA A 183 8.98 0.28 -18.29
N THR A 184 8.17 0.37 -19.34
CA THR A 184 8.51 1.03 -20.61
C THR A 184 7.86 2.38 -20.72
N TRP A 185 6.60 2.53 -20.30
CA TRP A 185 5.90 3.81 -20.34
C TRP A 185 6.62 4.90 -19.57
N VAL A 186 7.13 4.60 -18.37
CA VAL A 186 7.85 5.56 -17.52
C VAL A 186 9.12 6.13 -18.17
N LYS A 187 9.67 5.49 -19.21
CA LYS A 187 10.84 6.00 -19.95
C LYS A 187 10.50 7.19 -20.83
N GLN A 188 9.21 7.48 -21.04
CA GLN A 188 8.78 8.73 -21.66
C GLN A 188 9.09 9.95 -20.77
N ASP A 189 9.33 9.72 -19.47
CA ASP A 189 9.71 10.72 -18.48
C ASP A 189 8.79 11.95 -18.47
N ARG A 190 7.48 11.70 -18.60
CA ARG A 190 6.49 12.78 -18.68
C ARG A 190 6.45 13.54 -17.34
N PRO A 191 6.16 14.85 -17.36
CA PRO A 191 6.00 15.62 -16.13
C PRO A 191 4.78 15.13 -15.33
N LEU A 192 4.92 15.11 -14.01
CA LEU A 192 3.92 14.66 -13.04
C LEU A 192 3.38 15.78 -12.14
N GLU A 193 3.86 17.00 -12.31
CA GLU A 193 3.34 18.18 -11.61
C GLU A 193 2.12 18.72 -12.36
N GLU A 194 1.05 19.03 -11.62
CA GLU A 194 -0.17 19.63 -12.16
C GLU A 194 -0.68 18.89 -13.40
N THR A 195 -0.86 17.57 -13.24
CA THR A 195 -1.38 16.72 -14.31
C THR A 195 -2.36 15.67 -13.76
N ASN A 196 -2.96 14.90 -14.66
CA ASN A 196 -3.68 13.68 -14.32
C ASN A 196 -2.63 12.58 -14.06
N VAL A 197 -2.52 12.16 -12.81
CA VAL A 197 -1.55 11.15 -12.38
C VAL A 197 -2.24 9.81 -12.16
N VAL A 198 -1.59 8.73 -12.61
CA VAL A 198 -2.01 7.36 -12.36
C VAL A 198 -0.99 6.72 -11.44
N LEU A 199 -1.43 6.24 -10.28
CA LEU A 199 -0.62 5.43 -9.39
C LEU A 199 -0.77 3.96 -9.75
N TRP A 200 0.36 3.26 -9.81
CA TRP A 200 0.43 1.82 -9.98
C TRP A 200 1.08 1.25 -8.72
N TYR A 201 0.26 0.83 -7.78
CA TYR A 201 0.74 0.33 -6.49
C TYR A 201 0.81 -1.19 -6.50
N ASN A 202 2.03 -1.71 -6.43
CA ASN A 202 2.33 -3.13 -6.32
C ASN A 202 2.45 -3.52 -4.84
N PHE A 203 1.65 -4.51 -4.47
CA PHE A 203 1.70 -5.11 -3.14
C PHE A 203 1.65 -6.62 -3.24
N GLY A 204 2.41 -7.27 -2.37
CA GLY A 204 2.52 -8.72 -2.39
C GLY A 204 2.99 -9.32 -1.09
N VAL A 205 2.79 -10.62 -0.98
CA VAL A 205 3.19 -11.45 0.15
C VAL A 205 4.10 -12.57 -0.31
N THR A 206 5.13 -12.86 0.48
CA THR A 206 5.94 -14.07 0.32
C THR A 206 5.35 -15.17 1.18
N HIS A 207 4.84 -16.20 0.53
CA HIS A 207 4.22 -17.32 1.21
C HIS A 207 5.22 -18.48 1.29
N ILE A 208 5.64 -18.78 2.52
CA ILE A 208 6.34 -20.01 2.88
C ILE A 208 5.27 -20.92 3.49
N PRO A 209 4.74 -21.92 2.75
CA PRO A 209 3.62 -22.72 3.23
C PRO A 209 3.90 -23.43 4.56
N ARG A 210 2.89 -23.53 5.41
CA ARG A 210 2.93 -24.21 6.71
C ARG A 210 1.96 -25.38 6.71
N LEU A 211 2.12 -26.31 7.66
CA LEU A 211 1.27 -27.51 7.76
C LEU A 211 -0.22 -27.15 7.91
N GLU A 212 -0.53 -26.08 8.64
CA GLU A 212 -1.88 -25.56 8.87
C GLU A 212 -2.57 -25.06 7.60
N ASP A 213 -1.81 -24.82 6.52
CA ASP A 213 -2.34 -24.35 5.25
C ASP A 213 -2.90 -25.50 4.39
N TRP A 214 -2.84 -26.75 4.88
CA TRP A 214 -3.33 -27.96 4.23
C TRP A 214 -4.36 -28.72 5.10
N PRO A 215 -5.47 -29.25 4.52
CA PRO A 215 -5.80 -29.30 3.10
C PRO A 215 -6.45 -28.03 2.53
N VAL A 216 -6.86 -27.11 3.40
CA VAL A 216 -7.47 -25.83 3.01
C VAL A 216 -6.82 -24.73 3.83
N MET A 217 -6.29 -23.72 3.14
CA MET A 217 -5.55 -22.63 3.74
C MET A 217 -6.49 -21.67 4.49
N PRO A 218 -6.24 -21.38 5.78
CA PRO A 218 -6.87 -20.27 6.47
C PRO A 218 -6.64 -18.94 5.75
N VAL A 219 -7.48 -17.95 6.01
CA VAL A 219 -7.38 -16.68 5.28
C VAL A 219 -6.13 -15.91 5.72
N ASP A 220 -5.29 -15.54 4.75
CA ASP A 220 -4.27 -14.51 4.91
C ASP A 220 -4.72 -13.20 4.25
N HIS A 221 -4.36 -12.07 4.84
CA HIS A 221 -4.88 -10.75 4.48
C HIS A 221 -3.76 -9.83 4.00
N ILE A 222 -3.95 -9.21 2.84
CA ILE A 222 -3.05 -8.17 2.33
C ILE A 222 -3.85 -7.03 1.72
N GLY A 223 -3.34 -5.81 1.82
CA GLY A 223 -4.06 -4.64 1.34
C GLY A 223 -3.30 -3.34 1.52
N PHE A 224 -4.02 -2.24 1.29
CA PHE A 224 -3.53 -0.88 1.52
C PHE A 224 -4.70 0.07 1.77
N MET A 225 -4.39 1.29 2.21
CA MET A 225 -5.39 2.32 2.45
C MET A 225 -5.05 3.62 1.72
N LEU A 226 -6.10 4.30 1.26
CA LEU A 226 -6.07 5.71 0.92
C LEU A 226 -6.77 6.49 2.04
N LEU A 227 -6.03 7.36 2.71
CA LEU A 227 -6.52 8.14 3.85
C LEU A 227 -6.64 9.62 3.46
N PRO A 228 -7.75 10.30 3.80
CA PRO A 228 -7.81 11.75 3.67
C PRO A 228 -6.66 12.40 4.46
N HIS A 229 -5.90 13.29 3.82
CA HIS A 229 -4.77 13.99 4.44
C HIS A 229 -4.94 15.48 4.24
N GLY A 230 -5.45 16.16 5.28
CA GLY A 230 -5.82 17.57 5.17
C GLY A 230 -6.94 17.83 4.14
N PHE A 231 -7.66 16.80 3.68
CA PHE A 231 -8.77 16.92 2.73
C PHE A 231 -10.01 17.56 3.38
N PHE A 232 -10.33 17.13 4.60
CA PHE A 232 -11.41 17.70 5.39
C PHE A 232 -10.86 18.73 6.40
N ASN A 233 -11.67 19.74 6.74
CA ASN A 233 -11.30 20.76 7.72
C ASN A 233 -11.45 20.31 9.20
N CYS A 234 -12.11 19.18 9.43
CA CYS A 234 -12.27 18.53 10.72
C CYS A 234 -12.55 17.04 10.49
N SER A 235 -12.78 16.28 11.56
CA SER A 235 -13.24 14.89 11.43
C SER A 235 -14.53 14.85 10.60
N PRO A 236 -14.57 14.11 9.47
CA PRO A 236 -15.78 14.04 8.64
C PRO A 236 -16.89 13.18 9.27
N ALA A 237 -16.65 12.60 10.45
CA ALA A 237 -17.62 11.80 11.19
C ALA A 237 -18.14 12.51 12.45
N ILE A 238 -17.89 13.82 12.61
CA ILE A 238 -18.28 14.58 13.81
C ILE A 238 -19.79 14.69 14.00
N ASP A 239 -20.56 14.54 12.92
CA ASP A 239 -22.02 14.61 12.86
C ASP A 239 -22.69 13.23 12.88
N VAL A 240 -21.91 12.15 13.01
CA VAL A 240 -22.45 10.79 13.19
C VAL A 240 -23.04 10.68 14.59
N PRO A 241 -24.33 10.36 14.74
CA PRO A 241 -24.96 10.24 16.05
C PRO A 241 -24.35 9.07 16.84
N PRO A 242 -24.28 9.17 18.18
CA PRO A 242 -23.85 8.06 19.02
C PRO A 242 -24.82 6.88 18.91
N ASN A 243 -24.33 5.67 19.16
CA ASN A 243 -25.18 4.49 19.21
C ASN A 243 -26.22 4.63 20.33
N ALA A 244 -27.44 4.14 20.09
CA ALA A 244 -28.56 4.27 21.03
C ALA A 244 -28.31 3.68 22.43
N CYS A 245 -27.38 2.72 22.56
CA CYS A 245 -26.99 2.13 23.83
C CYS A 245 -26.02 3.01 24.67
N GLU A 246 -25.49 4.10 24.13
CA GLU A 246 -24.56 5.01 24.84
C GLU A 246 -25.26 6.26 25.39
N LEU A 247 -26.59 6.33 25.28
CA LEU A 247 -27.41 7.34 25.97
C LEU A 247 -27.56 6.98 27.45
N GLU A 248 -26.44 6.83 28.16
CA GLU A 248 -26.48 6.94 29.62
C GLU A 248 -26.83 8.40 29.96
N PRO A 249 -27.93 8.66 30.69
CA PRO A 249 -28.22 10.01 31.12
C PRO A 249 -27.07 10.47 32.01
N LYS A 250 -26.54 11.67 31.75
CA LYS A 250 -25.67 12.36 32.71
C LYS A 250 -26.46 12.54 34.01
N GLU A 251 -26.31 11.60 34.94
CA GLU A 251 -26.89 11.72 36.27
C GLU A 251 -26.22 12.89 37.00
N ASN A 252 -27.04 13.89 37.29
CA ASN A 252 -26.74 14.91 38.28
C ASN A 252 -26.63 14.24 39.67
N GLY A 253 -25.43 14.26 40.26
CA GLY A 253 -25.27 14.43 41.72
C GLY A 253 -25.11 13.19 42.64
N VAL A 254 -23.84 12.78 42.84
CA VAL A 254 -23.18 12.26 44.09
C VAL A 254 -23.71 10.97 44.80
N PRO A 255 -22.93 10.28 45.66
CA PRO A 255 -22.37 8.96 45.36
C PRO A 255 -22.87 7.85 46.32
N LYS A 256 -22.86 6.58 45.90
CA LYS A 256 -22.85 5.46 46.86
C LYS A 256 -21.87 4.34 46.50
N SER A 257 -20.92 4.18 47.42
CA SER A 257 -20.08 3.02 47.67
C SER A 257 -20.86 1.70 47.66
N THR A 258 -20.33 0.68 47.00
CA THR A 258 -20.11 -0.64 47.61
C THR A 258 -19.08 -1.46 46.81
N ALA A 259 -18.28 -2.23 47.54
CA ALA A 259 -17.06 -2.90 47.11
C ALA A 259 -17.28 -4.35 46.62
N LEU A 260 -16.22 -4.95 46.03
CA LEU A 260 -15.89 -6.39 45.93
C LEU A 260 -16.71 -7.17 44.86
N ILE A 261 -16.20 -8.00 43.92
CA ILE A 261 -15.05 -8.95 43.89
C ILE A 261 -14.70 -9.45 42.45
N SER A 262 -13.41 -9.76 42.23
CA SER A 262 -12.70 -10.70 41.33
C SER A 262 -13.14 -11.09 39.90
N LYS A 263 -12.17 -10.92 38.98
CA LYS A 263 -11.60 -11.89 38.01
C LYS A 263 -12.41 -13.15 37.63
N LEU A 264 -12.62 -13.30 36.33
CA LEU A 264 -12.09 -14.40 35.53
C LEU A 264 -11.31 -13.81 34.35
#